data_AF-A0A7Y2GZF7-F1
#
_entry.id   AF-A0A7Y2GZF7-F1
#
_cell.length_a   1.000
_cell.length_b   1.000
_cell.length_c   1.000
_cell.angle_alpha   90.00
_cell.angle_beta   90.00
_cell.angle_gamma   90.00
#
_symmetry.space_group_name_H-M   'P 1'
#
loop_
_entity.id
_entity.type
_entity.pdbx_description
1 polymer ?
#
loop_
_entity_poly.entity_id
_entity_poly.type
_entity_poly.pdbx_seq_one_letter_code
_entity_poly.pdbx_strand_id
1 'polypeptide(L)'
;MRILCAAALAVFVLFTSERLATAQASPEAGDRPLSATEVETLVERYRSDADEIIAAAMKDSLSWDRLAYLTDTFGPRFSGSEALERAIDWILDEMTADGLAKVRGEPVMVPHWVRGEERLILIEPHERELHILGLG
;
A
#
# COMPACT_ATOMS: atom_id res chain seq x y z
N MET A 1 -24.25 20.97 71.49
CA MET A 1 -25.22 21.53 70.52
C MET A 1 -24.48 21.74 69.20
N ARG A 2 -24.66 20.79 68.27
CA ARG A 2 -24.30 20.80 66.83
C ARG A 2 -22.79 20.87 66.49
N ILE A 3 -22.03 19.86 66.01
CA ILE A 3 -22.22 18.59 65.28
C ILE A 3 -23.10 18.72 64.02
N LEU A 4 -22.56 18.24 62.89
CA LEU A 4 -23.11 18.08 61.53
C LEU A 4 -22.91 19.24 60.54
N CYS A 5 -21.81 19.20 59.76
CA CYS A 5 -21.87 19.36 58.30
C CYS A 5 -20.52 19.13 57.62
N ALA A 6 -20.48 18.07 56.80
CA ALA A 6 -19.72 17.94 55.57
C ALA A 6 -18.17 17.88 55.68
N ALA A 7 -17.48 16.76 55.91
CA ALA A 7 -17.68 15.36 55.52
C ALA A 7 -18.04 15.10 54.03
N ALA A 8 -18.52 16.11 53.28
CA ALA A 8 -18.99 15.94 51.90
C ALA A 8 -17.92 16.31 50.85
N LEU A 9 -16.88 17.05 51.23
CA LEU A 9 -15.83 17.44 50.27
C LEU A 9 -14.76 16.36 50.05
N ALA A 10 -14.52 15.48 51.02
CA ALA A 10 -13.47 14.44 50.92
C ALA A 10 -13.89 13.24 50.05
N VAL A 11 -15.20 12.98 49.91
CA VAL A 11 -15.71 11.89 49.06
C VAL A 11 -15.71 12.27 47.57
N PHE A 12 -15.81 13.56 47.25
CA PHE A 12 -15.86 14.03 45.86
C PHE A 12 -14.50 14.00 45.14
N VAL A 13 -13.40 14.22 45.88
CA VAL A 13 -12.04 14.14 45.31
C VAL A 13 -11.57 12.70 45.15
N LEU A 14 -12.07 11.76 45.97
CA LEU A 14 -11.75 10.34 45.83
C LEU A 14 -12.53 9.66 44.68
N PHE A 15 -13.70 10.18 44.28
CA PHE A 15 -14.52 9.59 43.22
C PHE A 15 -14.15 10.02 41.79
N THR A 16 -13.29 11.04 41.63
CA THR A 16 -12.77 11.46 40.31
C THR A 16 -11.48 10.75 39.93
N SER A 17 -10.87 9.99 40.85
CA SER A 17 -9.63 9.24 40.62
C SER A 17 -9.85 7.83 40.05
N GLU A 18 -11.05 7.26 40.15
CA GLU A 18 -11.34 5.87 39.72
C GLU A 18 -11.86 5.73 38.29
N ARG A 19 -11.92 6.82 37.52
CA ARG A 19 -12.18 6.79 36.07
C ARG A 19 -10.96 7.08 35.19
N LEU A 20 -9.75 6.96 35.73
CA LEU A 20 -8.66 6.38 34.94
C LEU A 20 -8.78 4.85 35.03
N ALA A 21 -9.88 4.34 34.50
CA ALA A 21 -9.83 3.02 33.87
C ALA A 21 -8.83 3.20 32.75
N THR A 22 -7.59 2.85 33.06
CA THR A 22 -6.57 2.49 32.10
C THR A 22 -7.28 1.79 30.96
N ALA A 23 -7.36 2.44 29.79
CA ALA A 23 -7.38 1.72 28.55
C ALA A 23 -6.05 0.98 28.52
N GLN A 24 -5.99 -0.15 29.22
CA GLN A 24 -4.93 -1.13 29.09
C GLN A 24 -5.07 -1.58 27.65
N ALA A 25 -4.28 -0.95 26.77
CA ALA A 25 -3.85 -1.58 25.55
C ALA A 25 -3.18 -2.88 26.00
N SER A 26 -3.94 -3.97 25.94
CA SER A 26 -3.43 -5.30 26.23
C SER A 26 -2.26 -5.55 25.27
N PRO A 27 -1.11 -6.03 25.75
CA PRO A 27 0.09 -6.24 24.92
C PRO A 27 -0.09 -7.33 23.85
N GLU A 28 -1.26 -7.97 23.76
CA GLU A 28 -1.59 -9.02 22.78
C GLU A 28 -2.30 -8.52 21.50
N ALA A 29 -2.51 -7.22 21.33
CA ALA A 29 -3.32 -6.68 20.23
C ALA A 29 -2.69 -6.81 18.82
N GLY A 30 -1.39 -7.14 18.73
CA GLY A 30 -0.65 -7.07 17.46
C GLY A 30 -0.82 -8.27 16.52
N ASP A 31 -1.27 -9.44 17.01
CA ASP A 31 -1.14 -10.69 16.26
C ASP A 31 -2.35 -11.65 16.35
N ARG A 32 -3.41 -11.28 17.09
CA ARG A 32 -4.65 -12.07 17.10
C ARG A 32 -5.51 -11.73 15.89
N PRO A 33 -6.15 -12.71 15.24
CA PRO A 33 -7.13 -12.42 14.21
C PRO A 33 -8.28 -11.59 14.79
N LEU A 34 -8.75 -10.62 14.01
CA LEU A 34 -9.95 -9.86 14.35
C LEU A 34 -11.13 -10.82 14.45
N SER A 35 -11.93 -10.67 15.51
CA SER A 35 -13.19 -11.42 15.62
C SER A 35 -14.20 -10.91 14.58
N ALA A 36 -15.14 -11.78 14.20
CA ALA A 36 -16.15 -11.43 13.20
C ALA A 36 -16.96 -10.17 13.56
N THR A 37 -17.27 -9.99 14.84
CA THR A 37 -17.97 -8.79 15.32
C THR A 37 -17.11 -7.53 15.20
N GLU A 38 -15.81 -7.61 15.51
CA GLU A 38 -14.89 -6.47 15.34
C GLU A 38 -14.81 -6.05 13.85
N VAL A 39 -14.73 -7.00 12.93
CA VAL A 39 -14.75 -6.74 11.49
C VAL A 39 -16.05 -6.09 11.04
N GLU A 40 -17.21 -6.62 11.46
CA GLU A 40 -18.51 -6.06 11.10
C GLU A 40 -18.63 -4.60 11.56
N THR A 41 -18.19 -4.29 12.78
CA THR A 41 -18.20 -2.91 13.29
C THR A 41 -17.26 -1.98 12.53
N LEU A 42 -16.14 -2.49 12.01
CA LEU A 42 -15.20 -1.71 11.22
C LEU A 42 -15.76 -1.41 9.83
N VAL A 43 -16.37 -2.43 9.19
CA VAL A 43 -17.03 -2.30 7.89
C VAL A 43 -18.15 -1.28 7.96
N GLU A 44 -19.03 -1.38 8.97
CA GLU A 44 -20.14 -0.43 9.13
C GLU A 44 -19.63 1.00 9.34
N ARG A 45 -18.53 1.18 10.08
CA ARG A 45 -17.94 2.50 10.32
C ARG A 45 -17.46 3.19 9.04
N TYR A 46 -16.86 2.44 8.11
CA TYR A 46 -16.21 3.01 6.92
C TYR A 46 -17.01 2.81 5.63
N ARG A 47 -18.18 2.17 5.67
CA ARG A 47 -18.97 1.83 4.47
C ARG A 47 -19.22 3.05 3.59
N SER A 48 -19.67 4.16 4.18
CA SER A 48 -19.96 5.39 3.44
C SER A 48 -18.71 5.97 2.76
N ASP A 49 -17.60 6.10 3.48
CA ASP A 49 -16.35 6.65 2.93
C ASP A 49 -15.79 5.74 1.82
N ALA A 50 -15.87 4.42 2.01
CA ALA A 50 -15.45 3.45 1.01
C ALA A 50 -16.31 3.54 -0.27
N ASP A 51 -17.64 3.65 -0.13
CA ASP A 51 -18.55 3.81 -1.26
C ASP A 51 -18.26 5.10 -2.04
N GLU A 52 -17.94 6.20 -1.36
CA GLU A 52 -17.55 7.46 -2.01
C GLU A 52 -16.25 7.31 -2.80
N ILE A 53 -15.23 6.67 -2.22
CA ILE A 53 -13.94 6.42 -2.89
C ILE A 53 -14.14 5.53 -4.13
N ILE A 54 -14.94 4.46 -4.00
CA ILE A 54 -15.25 3.55 -5.12
C ILE A 54 -15.99 4.30 -6.23
N ALA A 55 -17.00 5.09 -5.88
CA ALA A 55 -17.75 5.88 -6.85
C ALA A 55 -16.86 6.89 -7.59
N ALA A 56 -15.94 7.55 -6.87
CA ALA A 56 -14.97 8.46 -7.47
C ALA A 56 -14.00 7.72 -8.42
N ALA A 57 -13.44 6.59 -7.99
CA ALA A 57 -12.49 5.80 -8.78
C ALA A 57 -13.10 5.22 -10.07
N MET A 58 -14.40 4.92 -10.07
CA MET A 58 -15.12 4.38 -11.23
C MET A 58 -15.66 5.45 -12.19
N LYS A 59 -15.49 6.74 -11.87
CA LYS A 59 -16.10 7.85 -12.62
C LYS A 59 -15.34 8.22 -13.89
N ASP A 60 -14.03 7.96 -13.94
CA ASP A 60 -13.17 8.36 -15.06
C ASP A 60 -12.31 7.21 -15.59
N SER A 61 -11.60 7.47 -16.69
CA SER A 61 -10.67 6.54 -17.34
C SER A 61 -9.21 6.78 -16.98
N LEU A 62 -8.90 7.70 -16.05
CA LEU A 62 -7.54 8.19 -15.80
C LEU A 62 -6.57 7.03 -15.51
N SER A 63 -7.02 6.08 -14.69
CA SER A 63 -6.22 4.90 -14.32
C SER A 63 -5.90 4.02 -15.53
N TRP A 64 -6.84 3.87 -16.45
CA TRP A 64 -6.64 3.10 -17.68
C TRP A 64 -5.70 3.85 -18.63
N ASP A 65 -5.91 5.14 -18.82
CA ASP A 65 -5.12 5.96 -19.74
C ASP A 65 -3.66 6.05 -19.29
N ARG A 66 -3.41 6.14 -17.97
CA ARG A 66 -2.07 6.07 -17.38
C ARG A 66 -1.43 4.71 -17.54
N LEU A 67 -2.19 3.63 -17.34
CA LEU A 67 -1.68 2.28 -17.55
C LEU A 67 -1.27 2.09 -19.02
N ALA A 68 -2.13 2.50 -19.95
CA ALA A 68 -1.86 2.44 -21.38
C ALA A 68 -0.62 3.26 -21.76
N TYR A 69 -0.51 4.50 -21.28
CA TYR A 69 0.68 5.31 -21.51
C TYR A 69 1.95 4.64 -20.97
N LEU A 70 1.88 4.08 -19.75
CA LEU A 70 2.98 3.40 -19.11
C LEU A 70 3.41 2.14 -19.87
N THR A 71 2.48 1.35 -20.40
CA THR A 71 2.81 0.13 -21.17
C THR A 71 3.30 0.45 -22.57
N ASP A 72 2.68 1.40 -23.25
CA ASP A 72 2.90 1.67 -24.67
C ASP A 72 4.13 2.55 -24.90
N THR A 73 4.45 3.45 -23.96
CA THR A 73 5.58 4.38 -24.09
C THR A 73 6.90 3.77 -23.62
N PHE A 74 6.90 3.06 -22.48
CA PHE A 74 8.13 2.56 -21.88
C PHE A 74 8.41 1.08 -22.18
N GLY A 75 7.36 0.28 -22.41
CA GLY A 75 7.52 -1.15 -22.72
C GLY A 75 8.10 -1.97 -21.55
N PRO A 76 8.96 -2.98 -21.82
CA PRO A 76 9.57 -3.83 -20.79
C PRO A 76 10.48 -3.05 -19.82
N ARG A 77 10.20 -3.14 -18.50
CA ARG A 77 10.88 -2.39 -17.44
C ARG A 77 11.55 -3.30 -16.43
N PHE A 78 12.53 -4.08 -16.89
CA PHE A 78 13.30 -4.96 -15.99
C PHE A 78 14.15 -4.13 -15.03
N SER A 79 14.45 -4.68 -13.86
CA SER A 79 15.24 -4.00 -12.83
C SER A 79 16.61 -3.55 -13.37
N GLY A 80 16.95 -2.27 -13.14
CA GLY A 80 18.19 -1.65 -13.62
C GLY A 80 18.22 -1.30 -15.12
N SER A 81 17.13 -1.52 -15.85
CA SER A 81 17.04 -1.09 -17.26
C SER A 81 16.74 0.40 -17.40
N GLU A 82 17.22 1.05 -18.46
CA GLU A 82 16.93 2.46 -18.72
C GLU A 82 15.43 2.75 -18.90
N ALA A 83 14.66 1.77 -19.41
CA ALA A 83 13.22 1.90 -19.57
C ALA A 83 12.51 2.00 -18.22
N LEU A 84 12.99 1.28 -17.20
CA LEU A 84 12.49 1.39 -15.84
C LEU A 84 12.79 2.78 -15.26
N GLU A 85 14.02 3.26 -15.40
CA GLU A 85 14.43 4.58 -14.87
C GLU A 85 13.58 5.72 -15.46
N ARG A 86 13.39 5.74 -16.79
CA ARG A 86 12.52 6.73 -17.44
C ARG A 86 11.07 6.65 -16.98
N ALA A 87 10.57 5.45 -16.68
CA ALA A 87 9.22 5.26 -16.18
C ALA A 87 9.08 5.74 -14.73
N ILE A 88 10.11 5.55 -13.89
CA ILE A 88 10.15 6.08 -12.53
C ILE A 88 10.10 7.61 -12.56
N ASP A 89 10.93 8.25 -13.39
CA ASP A 89 10.93 9.71 -13.55
C ASP A 89 9.54 10.23 -13.93
N TRP A 90 8.91 9.60 -14.93
CA TRP A 90 7.55 9.97 -15.35
C TRP A 90 6.52 9.77 -14.23
N ILE A 91 6.57 8.67 -13.48
CA ILE A 91 5.65 8.43 -12.35
C ILE A 91 5.84 9.51 -11.27
N LEU A 92 7.08 9.90 -10.96
CA LEU A 92 7.35 10.95 -9.97
C LEU A 92 6.78 12.31 -10.42
N ASP A 93 6.90 12.62 -11.70
CA ASP A 93 6.32 13.83 -12.30
C ASP A 93 4.78 13.81 -12.22
N GLU A 94 4.14 12.70 -12.60
CA GLU A 94 2.68 12.53 -12.54
C GLU A 94 2.15 12.61 -11.10
N MET A 95 2.82 11.94 -10.15
CA MET A 95 2.47 12.00 -8.74
C MET A 95 2.58 13.42 -8.18
N THR A 96 3.57 14.18 -8.65
CA THR A 96 3.73 15.59 -8.28
C THR A 96 2.64 16.46 -8.90
N ALA A 97 2.30 16.22 -10.18
CA ALA A 97 1.23 16.91 -10.89
C ALA A 97 -0.16 16.66 -10.26
N ASP A 98 -0.39 15.46 -9.71
CA ASP A 98 -1.58 15.11 -8.95
C ASP A 98 -1.69 15.80 -7.58
N GLY A 99 -0.61 16.47 -7.13
CA GLY A 99 -0.57 17.16 -5.86
C GLY A 99 -0.37 16.22 -4.66
N LEU A 100 0.20 15.03 -4.86
CA LEU A 100 0.52 14.13 -3.76
C LEU A 100 1.63 14.73 -2.88
N ALA A 101 1.52 14.48 -1.57
CA ALA A 101 2.52 14.94 -0.62
C ALA A 101 3.72 13.98 -0.56
N LYS A 102 4.94 14.55 -0.40
CA LYS A 102 6.19 13.80 -0.15
C LYS A 102 6.63 12.85 -1.29
N VAL A 103 6.41 13.23 -2.54
CA VAL A 103 6.88 12.49 -3.71
C VAL A 103 8.41 12.53 -3.80
N ARG A 104 9.04 11.36 -3.86
CA ARG A 104 10.50 11.16 -4.03
C ARG A 104 10.78 9.71 -4.39
N GLY A 105 11.83 9.47 -5.16
CA GLY A 105 12.41 8.14 -5.32
C GLY A 105 13.24 7.72 -4.10
N GLU A 106 13.32 6.42 -3.85
CA GLU A 106 14.22 5.84 -2.85
C GLU A 106 15.24 4.93 -3.56
N PRO A 107 16.55 5.11 -3.30
CA PRO A 107 17.57 4.31 -3.96
C PRO A 107 17.52 2.86 -3.47
N VAL A 108 17.51 1.91 -4.40
CA VAL A 108 17.52 0.47 -4.11
C VAL A 108 18.62 -0.21 -4.91
N MET A 109 19.40 -1.07 -4.25
CA MET A 109 20.42 -1.87 -4.92
C MET A 109 19.77 -3.12 -5.54
N VAL A 110 19.91 -3.28 -6.85
CA VAL A 110 19.37 -4.42 -7.60
C VAL A 110 20.45 -5.07 -8.48
N PRO A 111 20.37 -6.39 -8.74
CA PRO A 111 21.20 -7.00 -9.76
C PRO A 111 20.78 -6.51 -11.15
N HIS A 112 21.75 -6.19 -12.01
CA HIS A 112 21.52 -5.77 -13.38
C HIS A 112 21.85 -6.92 -14.33
N TRP A 113 20.80 -7.57 -14.87
CA TRP A 113 20.93 -8.64 -15.85
C TRP A 113 20.60 -8.10 -17.24
N VAL A 114 21.51 -8.32 -18.19
CA VAL A 114 21.35 -7.93 -19.59
C VAL A 114 21.32 -9.18 -20.44
N ARG A 115 20.25 -9.36 -21.21
CA ARG A 115 20.11 -10.49 -22.14
C ARG A 115 21.18 -10.39 -23.23
N GLY A 116 21.88 -11.50 -23.47
CA GLY A 116 22.81 -11.63 -24.59
C GLY A 116 22.14 -12.11 -25.87
N GLU A 117 22.95 -12.59 -26.82
CA GLU A 117 22.45 -13.27 -28.01
C GLU A 117 22.04 -14.71 -27.66
N GLU A 118 20.83 -15.10 -28.06
CA GLU A 118 20.29 -16.44 -27.86
C GLU A 118 19.95 -17.04 -29.24
N ARG A 119 20.51 -18.20 -29.57
CA ARG A 119 20.16 -18.95 -30.80
C ARG A 119 20.20 -20.44 -30.55
N LEU A 120 19.34 -21.19 -31.24
CA LEU A 120 19.32 -22.65 -31.23
C LEU A 120 19.30 -23.18 -32.65
N ILE A 121 20.17 -24.16 -32.92
CA ILE A 121 20.20 -24.87 -34.19
C ILE A 121 19.97 -26.35 -33.89
N LEU A 122 18.90 -26.91 -34.46
CA LEU A 122 18.71 -28.35 -34.54
C LEU A 122 19.72 -28.91 -35.54
N ILE A 123 20.59 -29.83 -35.14
CA ILE A 123 21.64 -30.38 -36.01
C ILE A 123 21.14 -31.64 -36.76
N GLU A 124 20.42 -32.53 -36.08
CA GLU A 124 19.88 -33.77 -36.64
C GLU A 124 18.38 -33.93 -36.28
N PRO A 125 17.57 -34.59 -37.14
CA PRO A 125 17.92 -35.25 -38.40
C PRO A 125 18.10 -34.30 -39.60
N HIS A 126 17.68 -33.05 -39.47
CA HIS A 126 17.84 -32.02 -40.49
C HIS A 126 18.23 -30.69 -39.83
N GLU A 127 19.25 -30.04 -40.37
CA GLU A 127 19.70 -28.76 -39.86
C GLU A 127 18.60 -27.70 -39.97
N ARG A 128 18.18 -27.12 -38.84
CA ARG A 128 17.18 -26.04 -38.79
C ARG A 128 17.46 -25.08 -37.65
N GLU A 129 17.38 -23.79 -37.95
CA GLU A 129 17.33 -22.75 -36.92
C GLU A 129 15.96 -22.78 -36.24
N LEU A 130 15.96 -22.72 -34.90
CA LEU A 130 14.75 -22.72 -34.09
C LEU A 130 14.64 -21.41 -33.31
N HIS A 131 13.42 -20.84 -33.31
CA HIS A 131 13.10 -19.74 -32.42
C HIS A 131 13.01 -20.27 -30.99
N ILE A 132 13.90 -19.78 -30.13
CA ILE A 132 13.89 -20.09 -28.70
C ILE A 132 13.60 -18.83 -27.90
N LEU A 133 13.03 -19.05 -26.72
CA LEU A 133 12.92 -18.06 -25.67
C LEU A 133 13.82 -18.51 -24.53
N GLY A 134 14.91 -17.78 -24.27
CA GLY A 134 15.68 -17.95 -23.04
C GLY A 134 14.80 -17.57 -21.84
N LEU A 135 14.52 -18.55 -20.98
CA LEU A 135 13.80 -18.38 -19.72
C LEU A 135 14.77 -18.04 -18.57
N GLY A 136 15.58 -17.00 -18.76
CA GLY A 136 16.50 -16.44 -17.76
C GLY A 136 17.96 -16.82 -17.96
#